data_AF-A0A7S4U940-F1
#
_entry.id   AF-A0A7S4U940-F1
#
_cell.length_a   1.000
_cell.length_b   1.000
_cell.length_c   1.000
_cell.angle_alpha   90.00
_cell.angle_beta   90.00
_cell.angle_gamma   90.00
#
_symmetry.space_group_name_H-M   'P 1'
#
loop_
_entity.id
_entity.type
_entity.pdbx_description
1 polymer ?
#
loop_
_entity_poly.entity_id
_entity_poly.type
_entity_poly.pdbx_seq_one_letter_code
_entity_poly.pdbx_strand_id
1 'polypeptide(L)'
;HLLLVCVILVSAVDAYHLQPSFQLRGKAPNAVDSRSIASSLSRRRPASLRMQANTEVSPDLKYLVVQNRVPVNPRTTPCACGSGFMYERCCGRWHSSENPPLDPVELIRARYSAFAYCLPDFLMRTTARKSPEYNTNQAMWRRELIDFCQSYSFQTNGGEILGVNVEECQFTEKDRAYVQFRARMLGPGSKLVEFWERSVLERSNAKGRQGCWYYLKGSLLEYQGPLI
;
A
#
# COMPACT_ATOMS: atom_id res chain seq x y z
N HIS A 1 -4.25 0.02 -15.34
CA HIS A 1 -3.47 1.28 -15.34
C HIS A 1 -3.74 2.09 -14.06
N LEU A 2 -3.67 1.48 -12.86
CA LEU A 2 -4.46 1.99 -11.73
C LEU A 2 -3.74 2.12 -10.37
N LEU A 3 -2.70 1.37 -9.96
CA LEU A 3 -2.26 1.37 -8.53
C LEU A 3 -1.51 2.63 -8.08
N LEU A 4 -1.11 3.47 -9.03
CA LEU A 4 0.07 4.30 -8.87
C LEU A 4 -0.02 5.41 -7.82
N VAL A 5 -1.23 5.73 -7.35
CA VAL A 5 -1.44 6.39 -6.05
C VAL A 5 -2.75 5.88 -5.38
N CYS A 6 -2.77 4.63 -4.91
CA CYS A 6 -3.92 3.98 -4.22
C CYS A 6 -5.16 3.59 -5.08
N VAL A 7 -5.03 3.12 -6.34
CA VAL A 7 -6.22 2.97 -7.24
C VAL A 7 -6.46 1.62 -8.00
N ILE A 8 -5.59 0.56 -8.07
CA ILE A 8 -6.12 -0.75 -8.58
C ILE A 8 -6.88 -1.44 -7.45
N LEU A 9 -8.20 -1.53 -7.63
CA LEU A 9 -8.89 -2.83 -7.67
C LEU A 9 -10.05 -2.80 -8.69
N VAL A 10 -9.78 -2.42 -9.96
CA VAL A 10 -10.66 -2.71 -11.10
C VAL A 10 -9.86 -3.01 -12.37
N SER A 11 -9.38 -4.25 -12.53
CA SER A 11 -9.15 -4.91 -13.84
C SER A 11 -8.69 -6.38 -13.72
N ALA A 12 -9.19 -7.12 -12.73
CA ALA A 12 -8.93 -8.57 -12.58
C ALA A 12 -10.18 -9.45 -12.84
N VAL A 13 -11.36 -8.83 -12.99
CA VAL A 13 -12.62 -9.54 -13.29
C VAL A 13 -12.90 -9.52 -14.80
N ASP A 14 -12.67 -8.40 -15.49
CA ASP A 14 -13.00 -8.27 -16.93
C ASP A 14 -11.95 -8.90 -17.87
N ALA A 15 -10.73 -9.16 -17.39
CA ALA A 15 -9.66 -9.75 -18.20
C ALA A 15 -9.88 -11.25 -18.53
N TYR A 16 -10.85 -11.92 -17.88
CA TYR A 16 -11.21 -13.31 -18.17
C TYR A 16 -12.34 -13.47 -19.20
N HIS A 17 -12.99 -12.39 -19.65
CA HIS A 17 -14.15 -12.46 -20.55
C HIS A 17 -13.90 -11.97 -21.99
N LEU A 18 -12.66 -11.67 -22.36
CA LEU A 18 -12.28 -11.33 -23.74
C LEU A 18 -11.07 -12.14 -24.23
N GLN A 19 -11.28 -13.45 -24.41
CA GLN A 19 -10.57 -14.20 -25.44
C GLN A 19 -11.57 -14.77 -26.47
N PRO A 20 -11.32 -14.62 -27.78
CA PRO A 20 -12.15 -15.20 -28.81
C PRO A 20 -12.04 -16.73 -28.80
N SER A 21 -13.13 -17.38 -29.18
CA SER A 21 -13.31 -18.84 -29.18
C SER A 21 -12.21 -19.61 -29.92
N PHE A 22 -11.54 -20.52 -29.22
CA PHE A 22 -10.80 -21.63 -29.85
C PHE A 22 -11.51 -22.95 -29.55
N GLN A 23 -12.01 -23.62 -30.58
CA GLN A 23 -12.73 -24.88 -30.45
C GLN A 23 -11.79 -26.03 -30.09
N LEU A 24 -12.11 -26.79 -29.04
CA LEU A 24 -11.72 -28.20 -28.96
C LEU A 24 -12.93 -29.07 -28.58
N ARG A 25 -13.12 -30.13 -29.36
CA ARG A 25 -14.24 -31.07 -29.24
C ARG A 25 -14.04 -31.98 -28.01
N GLY A 26 -15.09 -32.20 -27.22
CA GLY A 26 -15.13 -33.23 -26.18
C GLY A 26 -16.57 -33.59 -25.84
N LYS A 27 -16.95 -34.86 -26.00
CA LYS A 27 -18.31 -35.36 -25.71
C LYS A 27 -18.58 -35.36 -24.20
N ALA A 28 -19.79 -34.97 -23.80
CA ALA A 28 -20.36 -35.34 -22.50
C ALA A 28 -20.66 -36.86 -22.45
N PRO A 29 -20.69 -37.43 -21.23
CA PRO A 29 -21.82 -38.31 -20.91
C PRO A 29 -22.49 -38.00 -19.55
N ASN A 30 -23.78 -38.34 -19.56
CA ASN A 30 -24.83 -38.25 -18.55
C ASN A 30 -24.49 -38.52 -17.08
N ALA A 31 -25.32 -37.94 -16.21
CA ALA A 31 -25.48 -38.31 -14.81
C ALA A 31 -25.98 -39.76 -14.63
N VAL A 32 -25.64 -40.39 -13.50
CA VAL A 32 -26.28 -41.60 -12.97
C VAL A 32 -26.51 -41.46 -11.46
N ASP A 33 -27.59 -42.08 -11.01
CA ASP A 33 -28.24 -41.91 -9.71
C ASP A 33 -27.59 -42.68 -8.54
N SER A 34 -28.03 -42.32 -7.35
CA SER A 34 -27.76 -42.90 -6.04
C SER A 34 -28.27 -44.34 -5.86
N ARG A 35 -27.50 -45.18 -5.14
CA ARG A 35 -27.95 -46.07 -4.04
C ARG A 35 -26.85 -46.99 -3.46
N SER A 36 -26.80 -47.01 -2.13
CA SER A 36 -26.27 -48.03 -1.21
C SER A 36 -25.96 -49.44 -1.75
N ILE A 37 -24.77 -49.98 -1.43
CA ILE A 37 -24.57 -51.29 -0.76
C ILE A 37 -23.40 -51.18 0.22
N ALA A 38 -23.52 -51.77 1.42
CA ALA A 38 -22.43 -51.89 2.40
C ALA A 38 -21.87 -53.32 2.47
N SER A 39 -20.56 -53.49 2.74
CA SER A 39 -20.01 -54.61 3.54
C SER A 39 -18.47 -54.60 3.66
N SER A 40 -17.97 -55.37 4.65
CA SER A 40 -16.58 -55.81 4.85
C SER A 40 -15.55 -54.81 5.39
N LEU A 41 -15.48 -54.73 6.72
CA LEU A 41 -14.29 -54.29 7.45
C LEU A 41 -13.15 -55.30 7.26
N SER A 42 -12.02 -54.87 6.69
CA SER A 42 -10.76 -55.63 6.77
C SER A 42 -9.65 -54.74 7.30
N ARG A 43 -9.05 -55.13 8.44
CA ARG A 43 -7.97 -54.38 9.08
C ARG A 43 -6.70 -54.48 8.25
N ARG A 44 -6.24 -53.36 7.69
CA ARG A 44 -4.85 -53.19 7.26
C ARG A 44 -4.25 -51.96 7.94
N ARG A 45 -3.23 -52.17 8.78
CA ARG A 45 -2.30 -51.12 9.20
C ARG A 45 -1.34 -50.84 8.04
N PRO A 46 -1.05 -49.57 7.74
CA PRO A 46 0.22 -49.20 7.15
C PRO A 46 1.10 -48.40 8.13
N ALA A 47 2.38 -48.42 7.81
CA ALA A 47 3.54 -47.82 8.46
C ALA A 47 3.36 -46.48 9.21
N SER A 48 4.26 -46.27 10.18
CA SER A 48 4.53 -44.98 10.84
C SER A 48 4.74 -43.85 9.82
N LEU A 49 3.75 -42.98 9.68
CA LEU A 49 3.89 -41.76 8.90
C LEU A 49 4.83 -40.81 9.66
N ARG A 50 6.06 -40.69 9.15
CA ARG A 50 7.04 -39.73 9.67
C ARG A 50 6.56 -38.33 9.29
N MET A 51 5.88 -37.64 10.21
CA MET A 51 5.43 -36.26 10.01
C MET A 51 6.65 -35.35 9.82
N GLN A 52 7.07 -35.18 8.57
CA GLN A 52 7.81 -33.99 8.15
C GLN A 52 6.80 -32.84 8.15
N ALA A 53 6.75 -32.11 9.25
CA ALA A 53 5.98 -30.88 9.33
C ALA A 53 6.66 -29.79 8.47
N ASN A 54 6.38 -29.83 7.16
CA ASN A 54 6.47 -28.63 6.35
C ASN A 54 5.36 -27.69 6.82
N THR A 55 5.66 -26.89 7.84
CA THR A 55 4.77 -25.83 8.30
C THR A 55 4.77 -24.73 7.25
N GLU A 56 3.95 -24.91 6.21
CA GLU A 56 3.59 -23.82 5.31
C GLU A 56 2.94 -22.71 6.14
N VAL A 57 3.70 -21.64 6.35
CA VAL A 57 3.24 -20.48 7.12
C VAL A 57 2.04 -19.90 6.39
N SER A 58 0.87 -19.88 7.06
CA SER A 58 -0.35 -19.30 6.48
C SER A 58 -0.05 -17.94 5.85
N PRO A 59 -0.58 -17.64 4.64
CA PRO A 59 -0.42 -16.33 4.01
C PRO A 59 -0.74 -15.16 4.95
N ASP A 60 -1.68 -15.35 5.87
CA ASP A 60 -2.06 -14.35 6.88
C ASP A 60 -0.92 -14.00 7.84
N LEU A 61 -0.04 -14.94 8.20
CA LEU A 61 1.06 -14.71 9.14
C LEU A 61 2.19 -13.87 8.53
N LYS A 62 2.42 -13.99 7.21
CA LYS A 62 3.49 -13.24 6.51
C LYS A 62 3.29 -11.72 6.64
N TYR A 63 2.05 -11.25 6.67
CA TYR A 63 1.71 -9.84 6.81
C TYR A 63 1.70 -9.33 8.26
N LEU A 64 1.67 -10.23 9.25
CA LEU A 64 1.72 -9.85 10.67
C LEU A 64 3.13 -9.42 11.13
N VAL A 65 4.18 -9.83 10.41
CA VAL A 65 5.59 -9.62 10.81
C VAL A 65 6.39 -8.84 9.77
N VAL A 66 5.74 -7.94 9.02
CA VAL A 66 6.45 -7.08 8.07
C VAL A 66 7.33 -6.09 8.83
N GLN A 67 8.65 -6.23 8.63
CA GLN A 67 9.63 -5.32 9.19
C GLN A 67 9.46 -3.94 8.55
N ASN A 68 9.18 -2.93 9.37
CA ASN A 68 9.32 -1.56 8.94
C ASN A 68 10.79 -1.29 8.58
N ARG A 69 11.02 -0.34 7.66
CA ARG A 69 12.35 0.05 7.18
C ARG A 69 12.78 1.38 7.78
N VAL A 70 12.36 1.65 9.01
CA VAL A 70 12.72 2.89 9.73
C VAL A 70 14.24 2.92 9.91
N PRO A 71 14.93 4.07 9.67
CA PRO A 71 16.37 4.14 9.85
C PRO A 71 16.80 3.81 11.27
N VAL A 72 17.80 2.93 11.42
CA VAL A 72 18.40 2.55 12.71
C VAL A 72 18.95 3.78 13.46
N ASN A 73 19.50 4.75 12.72
CA ASN A 73 20.05 5.99 13.26
C ASN A 73 19.23 7.21 12.80
N PRO A 74 18.02 7.44 13.35
CA PRO A 74 17.07 8.44 12.85
C PRO A 74 17.59 9.89 12.97
N ARG A 75 18.61 10.12 13.81
CA ARG A 75 19.29 11.42 14.00
C ARG A 75 20.30 11.77 12.93
N THR A 76 20.84 10.79 12.20
CA THR A 76 21.91 10.98 11.21
C THR A 76 21.55 10.47 9.81
N THR A 77 20.38 9.82 9.65
CA THR A 77 19.84 9.47 8.34
C THR A 77 18.94 10.60 7.81
N PRO A 78 19.19 11.13 6.60
CA PRO A 78 18.27 12.06 5.92
C PRO A 78 16.87 11.47 5.75
N CYS A 79 15.85 12.32 5.81
CA CYS A 79 14.46 11.91 5.68
C CYS A 79 14.11 11.56 4.23
N ALA A 80 13.45 10.42 4.01
CA ALA A 80 13.11 9.92 2.66
C ALA A 80 12.28 10.91 1.83
N CYS A 81 11.48 11.79 2.44
CA CYS A 81 10.73 12.84 1.74
C CYS A 81 11.60 13.87 0.98
N GLY A 82 12.93 13.83 1.08
CA GLY A 82 13.82 14.72 0.31
C GLY A 82 13.91 16.14 0.85
N SER A 83 13.47 16.38 2.09
CA SER A 83 13.44 17.72 2.71
C SER A 83 14.80 18.27 3.15
N GLY A 84 15.88 17.50 3.03
CA GLY A 84 17.22 17.81 3.55
C GLY A 84 17.38 17.64 5.07
N PHE A 85 16.29 17.54 5.84
CA PHE A 85 16.33 17.32 7.28
C PHE A 85 16.58 15.85 7.64
N MET A 86 17.18 15.61 8.81
CA MET A 86 17.30 14.27 9.39
C MET A 86 15.93 13.71 9.79
N TYR A 87 15.75 12.40 9.64
CA TYR A 87 14.45 11.73 9.77
C TYR A 87 13.75 12.02 11.11
N GLU A 88 14.45 11.91 12.25
CA GLU A 88 13.91 12.18 13.60
C GLU A 88 13.21 13.54 13.68
N ARG A 89 13.85 14.59 13.16
CA ARG A 89 13.37 15.97 13.22
C ARG A 89 12.39 16.34 12.10
N CYS A 90 12.25 15.47 11.10
CA CYS A 90 11.37 15.66 9.95
C CYS A 90 10.10 14.82 10.08
N CYS A 91 9.98 13.70 9.33
CA CYS A 91 8.77 12.88 9.36
C CYS A 91 8.72 11.91 10.57
N GLY A 92 9.86 11.61 11.19
CA GLY A 92 9.96 10.72 12.35
C GLY A 92 9.12 11.19 13.53
N ARG A 93 9.15 12.49 13.86
CA ARG A 93 8.30 13.09 14.92
C ARG A 93 6.81 12.82 14.70
N TRP A 94 6.36 12.75 13.45
CA TRP A 94 4.97 12.49 13.09
C TRP A 94 4.63 11.01 13.07
N HIS A 95 5.57 10.17 12.59
CA HIS A 95 5.42 8.71 12.62
C HIS A 95 5.31 8.18 14.06
N SER A 96 6.07 8.75 15.00
CA SER A 96 6.06 8.42 16.43
C SER A 96 4.96 9.13 17.25
N SER A 97 4.34 10.19 16.72
CA SER A 97 3.22 10.90 17.37
C SER A 97 1.89 10.22 17.06
N GLU A 98 0.99 10.06 18.06
CA GLU A 98 -0.40 9.62 17.82
C GLU A 98 -1.17 10.54 16.88
N ASN A 99 -0.90 11.84 16.97
CA ASN A 99 -1.54 12.88 16.16
C ASN A 99 -0.87 13.01 14.78
N PRO A 100 -1.65 13.15 13.69
CA PRO A 100 -1.13 13.54 12.38
C PRO A 100 -0.50 14.95 12.38
N PRO A 101 0.20 15.34 11.30
CA PRO A 101 0.79 16.68 11.17
C PRO A 101 -0.24 17.82 11.24
N LEU A 102 0.19 18.95 11.80
CA LEU A 102 -0.60 20.18 11.95
C LEU A 102 -0.58 21.09 10.70
N ASP A 103 0.28 20.74 9.73
CA ASP A 103 0.47 21.38 8.43
C ASP A 103 0.24 20.38 7.27
N PRO A 104 -0.42 20.78 6.16
CA PRO A 104 -0.75 19.87 5.07
C PRO A 104 0.47 19.42 4.24
N VAL A 105 1.49 20.27 4.08
CA VAL A 105 2.74 19.93 3.37
C VAL A 105 3.56 18.92 4.16
N GLU A 106 3.60 19.07 5.48
CA GLU A 106 4.20 18.08 6.36
C GLU A 106 3.46 16.73 6.33
N LEU A 107 2.13 16.73 6.17
CA LEU A 107 1.36 15.49 5.99
C LEU A 107 1.72 14.76 4.69
N ILE A 108 1.82 15.45 3.55
CA ILE A 108 2.25 14.83 2.29
C ILE A 108 3.66 14.24 2.42
N ARG A 109 4.61 15.01 2.98
CA ARG A 109 5.99 14.54 3.22
C ARG A 109 6.06 13.33 4.15
N ALA A 110 5.24 13.33 5.21
CA ALA A 110 5.15 12.20 6.14
C ALA A 110 4.55 10.97 5.47
N ARG A 111 3.45 11.09 4.71
CA ARG A 111 2.83 9.97 3.97
C ARG A 111 3.81 9.34 2.98
N TYR A 112 4.54 10.13 2.20
CA TYR A 112 5.59 9.60 1.33
C TYR A 112 6.66 8.84 2.13
N SER A 113 7.13 9.41 3.25
CA SER A 113 8.13 8.75 4.10
C SER A 113 7.58 7.47 4.77
N ALA A 114 6.28 7.39 5.01
CA ALA A 114 5.61 6.21 5.53
C ALA A 114 5.54 5.09 4.49
N PHE A 115 5.36 5.40 3.20
CA PHE A 115 5.54 4.41 2.12
C PHE A 115 7.02 3.94 2.06
N ALA A 116 7.98 4.88 2.09
CA ALA A 116 9.40 4.57 2.08
C ALA A 116 9.81 3.59 3.20
N TYR A 117 9.39 3.89 4.43
CA TYR A 117 9.74 3.11 5.62
C TYR A 117 8.74 1.97 5.94
N CYS A 118 7.78 1.68 5.07
CA CYS A 118 6.74 0.67 5.25
C CYS A 118 6.00 0.80 6.60
N LEU A 119 5.27 1.91 6.75
CA LEU A 119 4.48 2.26 7.95
C LEU A 119 2.98 2.33 7.61
N PRO A 120 2.31 1.20 7.32
CA PRO A 120 0.91 1.18 6.91
C PRO A 120 -0.02 1.78 7.98
N ASP A 121 0.28 1.59 9.27
CA ASP A 121 -0.47 2.20 10.39
C ASP A 121 -0.51 3.72 10.30
N PHE A 122 0.58 4.36 9.88
CA PHE A 122 0.62 5.81 9.65
C PHE A 122 -0.27 6.20 8.47
N LEU A 123 -0.18 5.48 7.36
CA LEU A 123 -0.96 5.75 6.15
C LEU A 123 -2.46 5.60 6.41
N MET A 124 -2.86 4.56 7.14
CA MET A 124 -4.25 4.30 7.53
C MET A 124 -4.77 5.39 8.49
N ARG A 125 -4.06 5.68 9.59
CA ARG A 125 -4.51 6.68 10.59
C ARG A 125 -4.50 8.13 10.09
N THR A 126 -3.73 8.42 9.05
CA THR A 126 -3.70 9.76 8.41
C THR A 126 -4.58 9.87 7.17
N THR A 127 -5.31 8.82 6.81
CA THR A 127 -6.34 8.87 5.76
C THR A 127 -7.70 9.20 6.39
N ALA A 128 -8.41 10.16 5.81
CA ALA A 128 -9.74 10.58 6.28
C ALA A 128 -10.75 9.43 6.20
N ARG A 129 -11.64 9.31 7.21
CA ARG A 129 -12.72 8.31 7.22
C ARG A 129 -13.66 8.43 5.99
N LYS A 130 -13.79 9.64 5.45
CA LYS A 130 -14.62 9.96 4.28
C LYS A 130 -13.84 9.92 2.95
N SER A 131 -12.58 9.47 2.97
CA SER A 131 -11.79 9.24 1.77
C SER A 131 -12.38 8.09 0.96
N PRO A 132 -12.42 8.17 -0.39
CA PRO A 132 -12.76 7.02 -1.22
C PRO A 132 -11.72 5.89 -1.11
N GLU A 133 -10.51 6.17 -0.60
CA GLU A 133 -9.46 5.19 -0.35
C GLU A 133 -9.52 4.59 1.07
N TYR A 134 -10.47 5.03 1.92
CA TYR A 134 -10.66 4.45 3.24
C TYR A 134 -11.38 3.10 3.11
N ASN A 135 -10.65 2.00 3.36
CA ASN A 135 -11.19 0.65 3.31
C ASN A 135 -11.57 0.16 4.72
N THR A 136 -12.83 -0.21 4.93
CA THR A 136 -13.34 -0.71 6.22
C THR A 136 -12.73 -2.05 6.62
N ASN A 137 -12.29 -2.86 5.66
CA ASN A 137 -11.49 -4.06 5.92
C ASN A 137 -10.02 -3.66 6.17
N GLN A 138 -9.76 -3.24 7.41
CA GLN A 138 -8.44 -2.76 7.86
C GLN A 138 -7.32 -3.79 7.61
N ALA A 139 -7.61 -5.08 7.73
CA ALA A 139 -6.64 -6.15 7.51
C ALA A 139 -6.24 -6.28 6.02
N MET A 140 -7.21 -6.22 5.11
CA MET A 140 -6.97 -6.19 3.65
C MET A 140 -6.22 -4.92 3.25
N TRP A 141 -6.67 -3.76 3.71
CA TRP A 141 -6.04 -2.48 3.40
C TRP A 141 -4.57 -2.40 3.85
N ARG A 142 -4.27 -2.94 5.03
CA ARG A 142 -2.88 -3.06 5.52
C ARG A 142 -2.02 -3.88 4.55
N ARG A 143 -2.54 -4.97 3.98
CA ARG A 143 -1.81 -5.83 3.02
C ARG A 143 -1.53 -5.08 1.74
N GLU A 144 -2.54 -4.43 1.16
CA GLU A 144 -2.41 -3.61 -0.07
C GLU A 144 -1.33 -2.52 0.09
N LEU A 145 -1.31 -1.82 1.23
CA LEU A 145 -0.29 -0.82 1.55
C LEU A 145 1.11 -1.45 1.72
N ILE A 146 1.21 -2.63 2.33
CA ILE A 146 2.45 -3.39 2.47
C ILE A 146 2.98 -3.84 1.10
N ASP A 147 2.12 -4.40 0.24
CA ASP A 147 2.48 -4.89 -1.09
C ASP A 147 2.99 -3.76 -1.98
N PHE A 148 2.37 -2.58 -1.90
CA PHE A 148 2.89 -1.37 -2.51
C PHE A 148 4.27 -1.02 -1.96
N CYS A 149 4.43 -0.98 -0.63
CA CYS A 149 5.72 -0.72 0.01
C CYS A 149 6.81 -1.73 -0.33
N GLN A 150 6.48 -2.97 -0.72
CA GLN A 150 7.45 -3.99 -1.14
C GLN A 150 7.79 -3.91 -2.64
N SER A 151 6.91 -3.32 -3.45
CA SER A 151 7.05 -3.22 -4.91
C SER A 151 7.90 -2.02 -5.37
N TYR A 152 8.14 -1.04 -4.49
CA TYR A 152 8.87 0.20 -4.78
C TYR A 152 10.00 0.44 -3.78
N SER A 153 11.13 1.00 -4.26
CA SER A 153 12.24 1.48 -3.44
C SER A 153 12.26 3.01 -3.35
N PHE A 154 12.73 3.50 -2.22
CA PHE A 154 12.76 4.91 -1.84
C PHE A 154 14.18 5.35 -1.42
N GLN A 155 15.16 4.53 -1.77
CA GLN A 155 16.59 4.77 -1.60
C GLN A 155 17.28 4.45 -2.93
N THR A 156 18.36 5.15 -3.22
CA THR A 156 19.21 4.86 -4.39
C THR A 156 20.68 4.78 -3.99
N ASN A 157 21.44 4.04 -4.80
CA ASN A 157 22.89 3.99 -4.78
C ASN A 157 23.51 4.83 -5.92
N GLY A 158 22.69 5.36 -6.86
CA GLY A 158 23.11 5.99 -8.12
C GLY A 158 23.13 7.53 -8.13
N GLY A 159 22.73 8.18 -7.03
CA GLY A 159 22.73 9.65 -6.90
C GLY A 159 21.44 10.36 -7.31
N GLU A 160 20.39 9.63 -7.73
CA GLU A 160 19.06 10.19 -7.99
C GLU A 160 18.44 10.81 -6.72
N ILE A 161 17.97 12.04 -6.83
CA ILE A 161 17.29 12.71 -5.71
C ILE A 161 15.83 12.21 -5.64
N LEU A 162 15.57 11.17 -4.87
CA LEU A 162 14.22 10.72 -4.54
C LEU A 162 13.55 11.66 -3.52
N GLY A 163 12.22 11.55 -3.35
CA GLY A 163 11.46 12.35 -2.38
C GLY A 163 10.24 13.05 -2.96
N VAL A 164 9.75 14.06 -2.22
CA VAL A 164 8.61 14.90 -2.60
C VAL A 164 9.06 16.35 -2.77
N ASN A 165 8.89 16.87 -3.98
CA ASN A 165 8.95 18.30 -4.23
C ASN A 165 7.54 18.89 -4.22
N VAL A 166 7.21 19.69 -3.21
CA VAL A 166 5.94 20.42 -3.17
C VAL A 166 6.05 21.67 -4.02
N GLU A 167 5.12 21.81 -4.95
CA GLU A 167 5.08 22.91 -5.93
C GLU A 167 4.08 23.99 -5.50
N GLU A 168 2.95 23.57 -4.93
CA GLU A 168 1.88 24.46 -4.50
C GLU A 168 1.16 23.91 -3.25
N CYS A 169 0.76 24.80 -2.36
CA CYS A 169 -0.15 24.51 -1.26
C CYS A 169 -1.10 25.69 -1.10
N GLN A 170 -2.40 25.46 -1.22
CA GLN A 170 -3.42 26.49 -1.00
C GLN A 170 -4.49 26.00 -0.03
N PHE A 171 -4.88 26.87 0.90
CA PHE A 171 -6.02 26.68 1.79
C PHE A 171 -7.28 27.22 1.11
N THR A 172 -8.22 26.34 0.77
CA THR A 172 -9.43 26.71 0.01
C THR A 172 -10.61 27.04 0.92
N GLU A 173 -10.63 26.45 2.11
CA GLU A 173 -11.63 26.65 3.16
C GLU A 173 -10.89 26.63 4.51
N LYS A 174 -11.55 27.03 5.60
CA LYS A 174 -10.97 27.00 6.96
C LYS A 174 -10.32 25.66 7.33
N ASP A 175 -10.94 24.57 6.88
CA ASP A 175 -10.56 23.20 7.22
C ASP A 175 -10.26 22.33 5.96
N ARG A 176 -9.91 22.97 4.83
CA ARG A 176 -9.43 22.28 3.62
C ARG A 176 -8.21 22.95 3.01
N ALA A 177 -7.33 22.12 2.48
CA ALA A 177 -6.23 22.53 1.63
C ALA A 177 -6.10 21.58 0.44
N TYR A 178 -5.44 22.03 -0.62
CA TYR A 178 -4.80 21.13 -1.56
C TYR A 178 -3.29 21.36 -1.58
N VAL A 179 -2.57 20.29 -1.87
CA VAL A 179 -1.12 20.31 -2.06
C VAL A 179 -0.83 19.66 -3.41
N GLN A 180 -0.21 20.40 -4.32
CA GLN A 180 0.34 19.85 -5.54
C GLN A 180 1.83 19.56 -5.33
N PHE A 181 2.24 18.37 -5.74
CA PHE A 181 3.61 17.92 -5.59
C PHE A 181 4.01 16.93 -6.67
N ARG A 182 5.32 16.85 -6.85
CA ARG A 182 6.02 15.85 -7.64
C ARG A 182 6.67 14.83 -6.72
N ALA A 183 6.38 13.55 -6.88
CA ALA A 183 6.99 12.46 -6.13
C ALA A 183 7.89 11.62 -7.05
N ARG A 184 9.08 11.25 -6.54
CA ARG A 184 10.05 10.38 -7.23
C ARG A 184 10.40 9.16 -6.39
N MET A 185 10.28 7.98 -6.96
CA MET A 185 10.67 6.70 -6.34
C MET A 185 11.22 5.74 -7.40
N LEU A 186 11.75 4.58 -6.99
CA LEU A 186 12.17 3.53 -7.92
C LEU A 186 11.11 2.42 -7.96
N GLY A 187 10.64 2.09 -9.16
CA GLY A 187 9.75 0.96 -9.39
C GLY A 187 10.49 -0.37 -9.53
N PRO A 188 9.78 -1.44 -9.91
CA PRO A 188 10.37 -2.74 -10.23
C PRO A 188 11.52 -2.62 -11.24
N GLY A 189 12.61 -3.35 -10.99
CA GLY A 189 13.84 -3.25 -11.80
C GLY A 189 14.66 -1.98 -11.55
N SER A 190 14.44 -1.29 -10.42
CA SER A 190 15.14 -0.06 -10.03
C SER A 190 14.99 1.12 -11.01
N LYS A 191 13.99 1.07 -11.90
CA LYS A 191 13.72 2.16 -12.85
C LYS A 191 13.06 3.34 -12.13
N LEU A 192 13.49 4.56 -12.44
CA LEU A 192 12.89 5.79 -11.89
C LEU A 192 11.41 5.89 -12.29
N VAL A 193 10.59 6.29 -11.33
CA VAL A 193 9.17 6.63 -11.48
C VAL A 193 8.99 8.04 -10.94
N GLU A 194 8.41 8.92 -11.75
CA GLU A 194 8.06 10.28 -11.36
C GLU A 194 6.59 10.56 -11.65
N PHE A 195 5.89 11.23 -10.74
CA PHE A 195 4.51 11.65 -10.95
C PHE A 195 4.17 12.95 -10.25
N TRP A 196 3.17 13.64 -10.80
CA TRP A 196 2.56 14.83 -10.23
C TRP A 196 1.16 14.51 -9.73
N GLU A 197 0.89 14.89 -8.48
CA GLU A 197 -0.42 14.71 -7.87
C GLU A 197 -0.88 16.01 -7.21
N ARG A 198 -2.18 16.25 -7.24
CA ARG A 198 -2.86 17.21 -6.38
C ARG A 198 -3.68 16.47 -5.32
N SER A 199 -3.12 16.35 -4.12
CA SER A 199 -3.85 15.86 -2.95
C SER A 199 -4.82 16.92 -2.43
N VAL A 200 -6.04 16.52 -2.10
CA VAL A 200 -6.96 17.27 -1.22
C VAL A 200 -6.80 16.75 0.20
N LEU A 201 -6.71 17.66 1.17
CA LEU A 201 -6.58 17.35 2.59
C LEU A 201 -7.67 18.08 3.38
N GLU A 202 -8.08 17.49 4.50
CA GLU A 202 -9.00 18.11 5.45
C GLU A 202 -8.39 18.22 6.84
N ARG A 203 -8.78 19.25 7.60
CA ARG A 203 -8.39 19.44 9.00
C ARG A 203 -9.53 18.99 9.91
N SER A 204 -9.22 18.13 10.89
CA SER A 204 -10.14 17.82 11.97
C SER A 204 -9.78 18.62 13.22
N ASN A 205 -10.67 19.51 13.64
CA ASN A 205 -10.50 20.32 14.85
C ASN A 205 -11.08 19.61 16.07
N ALA A 206 -10.23 19.08 16.94
CA ALA A 206 -10.64 18.79 18.32
C ALA A 206 -10.90 20.12 19.06
N LYS A 207 -12.02 20.23 19.78
CA LYS A 207 -12.39 21.46 20.51
C LYS A 207 -11.22 21.94 21.39
N GLY A 208 -10.76 23.18 21.17
CA GLY A 208 -9.70 23.80 21.96
C GLY A 208 -8.26 23.38 21.61
N ARG A 209 -8.02 22.65 20.51
CA ARG A 209 -6.68 22.31 20.01
C ARG A 209 -6.53 22.66 18.53
N GLN A 210 -5.30 22.90 18.08
CA GLN A 210 -5.00 23.05 16.66
C GLN A 210 -5.32 21.74 15.93
N GLY A 211 -6.14 21.79 14.89
CA GLY A 211 -6.59 20.61 14.17
C GLY A 211 -5.48 19.93 13.37
N CYS A 212 -5.51 18.60 13.37
CA CYS A 212 -4.61 17.75 12.59
C CYS A 212 -5.14 17.59 11.16
N TRP A 213 -4.25 17.45 10.18
CA TRP A 213 -4.64 17.16 8.80
C TRP A 213 -4.80 15.67 8.55
N TYR A 214 -5.70 15.35 7.62
CA TYR A 214 -5.95 14.03 7.10
C TYR A 214 -6.00 14.11 5.57
N TYR A 215 -5.41 13.13 4.91
CA TYR A 215 -5.46 12.99 3.47
C TYR A 215 -6.88 12.57 3.07
N LEU A 216 -7.51 13.30 2.14
CA LEU A 216 -8.86 13.04 1.71
C LEU A 216 -8.91 12.27 0.38
N LYS A 217 -8.22 12.74 -0.66
CA LYS A 217 -8.12 12.08 -1.97
C LYS A 217 -7.02 12.69 -2.82
N GLY A 218 -6.44 11.89 -3.71
CA GLY A 218 -5.47 12.33 -4.70
C GLY A 218 -6.12 12.61 -6.06
N SER A 219 -5.35 13.25 -6.94
CA SER A 219 -5.67 13.37 -8.37
C SER A 219 -4.35 13.48 -9.15
N LEU A 220 -4.06 12.45 -9.93
CA LEU A 220 -2.87 12.37 -10.78
C LEU A 220 -2.99 13.40 -11.92
N LEU A 221 -1.97 14.24 -12.06
CA LEU A 221 -1.90 15.29 -13.09
C LEU A 221 -1.03 14.83 -14.27
N GLU A 222 0.15 14.28 -13.96
CA GLU A 222 1.10 13.75 -14.93
C GLU A 222 1.80 12.51 -14.34
N TYR A 223 2.17 11.56 -15.20
CA TYR A 223 2.91 10.36 -14.84
C TYR A 223 4.01 10.07 -15.86
N GLN A 224 5.26 10.08 -15.40
CA GLN A 224 6.43 9.65 -16.17
C GLN A 224 6.89 8.31 -15.60
N GLY A 225 6.38 7.26 -16.23
CA GLY A 225 6.70 5.89 -15.87
C GLY A 225 8.11 5.47 -16.32
N PRO A 226 8.51 4.24 -15.94
CA PRO A 226 9.74 3.65 -16.41
C PRO A 226 9.78 3.64 -17.95
N LEU A 227 10.78 4.29 -18.55
CA LEU A 227 11.10 4.06 -19.96
C LEU A 227 11.38 2.56 -20.12
N ILE A 228 10.59 1.88 -20.96
CA ILE A 228 10.54 0.41 -21.06
C ILE A 228 11.80 -0.10 -21.76
#